data_AF-A0A0J6WQN2-F1
#
_entry.id   AF-A0A0J6WQN2-F1
#
_cell.length_a   1.000
_cell.length_b   1.000
_cell.length_c   1.000
_cell.angle_alpha   90.00
_cell.angle_beta   90.00
_cell.angle_gamma   90.00
#
_symmetry.space_group_name_H-M   'P 1'
#
loop_
_entity.id
_entity.type
_entity.pdbx_description
1 polymer ?
#
loop_
_entity_poly.entity_id
_entity_poly.type
_entity_poly.pdbx_seq_one_letter_code
_entity_poly.pdbx_strand_id
1 'polypeptide(L)'
;MLKAYKFNEAELKTIWKQMYKNNPYLFPYSSYEYNAQIDKYLNFKPQSLFQKNLFYVYFYNNIPTVIMPLTLRKNKFYLYGDLVSGAGALDFIYRFDVENNYFRKALDELFSLYPHSKLEIHKLNERSKFCKFLLNNEAVLDEKYQYEFSMERECVKVIIPSNNYDEYFKILTKNSKSNLKKLYNRLRKNHIDFSLKVWKGP
;
A
#
# COMPACT_ATOMS: atom_id res chain seq x y z
N MET A 1 11.46 -15.24 -13.39
CA MET A 1 12.41 -15.75 -12.38
C MET A 1 12.44 -14.80 -11.20
N LEU A 2 12.18 -15.37 -10.03
CA LEU A 2 12.15 -14.70 -8.76
C LEU A 2 13.55 -14.66 -8.15
N LYS A 3 13.98 -13.47 -7.70
CA LYS A 3 15.27 -13.25 -7.04
C LYS A 3 15.06 -12.63 -5.67
N ALA A 4 15.78 -13.12 -4.67
CA ALA A 4 15.76 -12.58 -3.32
C ALA A 4 16.75 -11.42 -3.18
N TYR A 5 16.37 -10.40 -2.42
CA TYR A 5 17.21 -9.25 -2.07
C TYR A 5 17.12 -8.98 -0.57
N LYS A 6 18.18 -8.38 -0.01
CA LYS A 6 18.10 -7.68 1.28
C LYS A 6 17.54 -6.27 1.08
N PHE A 7 16.84 -5.75 2.09
CA PHE A 7 16.22 -4.43 2.04
C PHE A 7 17.20 -3.29 1.66
N ASN A 8 18.42 -3.36 2.20
CA ASN A 8 19.46 -2.34 2.01
C ASN A 8 20.33 -2.54 0.76
N GLU A 9 20.02 -3.53 -0.08
CA GLU A 9 20.76 -3.71 -1.32
C GLU A 9 20.49 -2.57 -2.31
N ALA A 10 21.58 -2.03 -2.87
CA ALA A 10 21.53 -0.89 -3.78
C ALA A 10 20.71 -1.17 -5.04
N GLU A 11 20.78 -2.41 -5.55
CA GLU A 11 20.01 -2.85 -6.71
C GLU A 11 18.51 -2.84 -6.42
N LEU A 12 18.06 -3.44 -5.30
CA LEU A 12 16.64 -3.43 -4.90
C LEU A 12 16.12 -2.00 -4.78
N LYS A 13 16.86 -1.11 -4.10
CA LYS A 13 16.49 0.30 -3.97
C LYS A 13 16.32 0.99 -5.32
N THR A 14 17.21 0.69 -6.27
CA THR A 14 17.17 1.26 -7.63
C THR A 14 15.92 0.79 -8.38
N ILE A 15 15.68 -0.52 -8.39
CA ILE A 15 14.50 -1.13 -9.04
C ILE A 15 13.21 -0.57 -8.44
N TRP A 16 13.12 -0.53 -7.10
CA TRP A 16 11.96 -0.06 -6.36
C TRP A 16 11.62 1.39 -6.72
N LYS A 17 12.62 2.28 -6.67
CA LYS A 17 12.42 3.69 -7.02
C LYS A 17 11.99 3.88 -8.48
N GLN A 18 12.55 3.09 -9.40
CA GLN A 18 12.17 3.15 -10.81
C GLN A 18 10.72 2.71 -11.04
N MET A 19 10.28 1.60 -10.44
CA MET A 19 8.89 1.13 -10.55
C MET A 19 7.89 2.03 -9.85
N TYR A 20 8.31 2.67 -8.75
CA TYR A 20 7.47 3.59 -7.99
C TYR A 20 7.26 4.92 -8.71
N LYS A 21 8.29 5.42 -9.39
CA LYS A 21 8.27 6.73 -10.04
C LYS A 21 7.13 6.82 -11.07
N ASN A 22 6.28 7.84 -10.91
CA ASN A 22 5.13 8.13 -11.78
C ASN A 22 4.13 6.98 -11.92
N ASN A 23 4.04 6.07 -10.94
CA ASN A 23 3.10 4.97 -10.98
C ASN A 23 1.76 5.36 -10.29
N PRO A 24 0.66 5.53 -11.06
CA PRO A 24 -0.61 6.02 -10.51
C PRO A 24 -1.37 4.99 -9.67
N TYR A 25 -0.88 3.74 -9.62
CA TYR A 25 -1.50 2.63 -8.89
C TYR A 25 -0.86 2.42 -7.51
N LEU A 26 0.32 2.97 -7.26
CA LEU A 26 1.05 2.78 -6.02
C LEU A 26 0.78 3.93 -5.04
N PHE A 27 0.75 3.59 -3.75
CA PHE A 27 0.40 4.52 -2.68
C PHE A 27 1.65 5.00 -1.93
N PRO A 28 1.58 6.08 -1.14
CA PRO A 28 2.73 6.56 -0.36
C PRO A 28 3.38 5.47 0.52
N TYR A 29 2.59 4.54 1.04
CA TYR A 29 3.07 3.41 1.84
C TYR A 29 3.86 2.37 1.04
N SER A 30 3.77 2.38 -0.29
CA SER A 30 4.56 1.55 -1.19
C SER A 30 5.92 2.18 -1.52
N SER A 31 6.22 3.42 -1.09
CA SER A 31 7.49 4.08 -1.38
C SER A 31 8.67 3.42 -0.64
N TYR A 32 9.86 3.44 -1.23
CA TYR A 32 11.06 2.94 -0.57
C TYR A 32 11.36 3.74 0.70
N GLU A 33 11.16 5.05 0.65
CA GLU A 33 11.40 5.99 1.76
C GLU A 33 10.52 5.66 2.98
N TYR A 34 9.23 5.40 2.76
CA TYR A 34 8.34 4.97 3.84
C TYR A 34 8.80 3.64 4.43
N ASN A 35 9.05 2.65 3.57
CA ASN A 35 9.45 1.31 3.99
C ASN A 35 10.82 1.32 4.70
N ALA A 36 11.71 2.25 4.38
CA ALA A 36 12.98 2.42 5.09
C ALA A 36 12.79 2.93 6.53
N GLN A 37 11.73 3.69 6.80
CA GLN A 37 11.37 4.06 8.18
C GLN A 37 10.76 2.86 8.92
N ILE A 38 9.95 2.05 8.24
CA ILE A 38 9.42 0.81 8.79
C ILE A 38 10.55 -0.16 9.16
N ASP A 39 11.54 -0.32 8.29
CA ASP A 39 12.69 -1.20 8.53
C ASP A 39 13.48 -0.79 9.77
N LYS A 40 13.74 0.51 9.91
CA LYS A 40 14.37 1.06 11.12
C LYS A 40 13.52 0.80 12.36
N TYR A 41 12.22 1.05 12.29
CA TYR A 41 11.31 0.86 13.42
C TYR A 41 11.19 -0.60 13.85
N LEU A 42 11.23 -1.54 12.89
CA LEU A 42 11.17 -2.97 13.15
C LEU A 42 12.29 -3.47 14.07
N ASN A 43 13.48 -2.86 13.98
CA ASN A 43 14.62 -3.18 14.84
C ASN A 43 14.36 -2.90 16.33
N PHE A 44 13.35 -2.10 16.66
CA PHE A 44 13.00 -1.72 18.03
C PHE A 44 11.77 -2.46 18.59
N LYS A 45 11.08 -3.29 17.79
CA LYS A 45 9.83 -3.95 18.20
C LYS A 45 10.08 -5.43 18.52
N PRO A 46 10.00 -5.90 19.78
CA PRO A 46 10.31 -7.30 20.14
C PRO A 46 9.51 -8.35 19.36
N GLN A 47 8.29 -8.02 18.95
CA GLN A 47 7.43 -8.91 18.15
C GLN A 47 8.00 -9.20 16.75
N SER A 48 8.90 -8.36 16.23
CA SER A 48 9.55 -8.56 14.93
C SER A 48 10.60 -9.67 14.96
N LEU A 49 11.08 -10.10 16.13
CA LEU A 49 12.03 -11.21 16.24
C LEU A 49 11.46 -12.54 15.72
N PHE A 50 10.13 -12.66 15.66
CA PHE A 50 9.42 -13.85 15.20
C PHE A 50 8.94 -13.75 13.75
N GLN A 51 9.38 -12.73 13.01
CA GLN A 51 9.02 -12.55 11.60
C GLN A 51 10.27 -12.48 10.73
N LYS A 52 10.18 -12.99 9.50
CA LYS A 52 11.24 -12.90 8.50
C LYS A 52 10.78 -11.97 7.37
N ASN A 53 11.49 -10.87 7.17
CA ASN A 53 11.21 -9.96 6.06
C ASN A 53 11.92 -10.48 4.81
N LEU A 54 11.17 -10.58 3.70
CA LEU A 54 11.64 -11.13 2.42
C LEU A 54 11.30 -10.13 1.32
N PHE A 55 12.29 -9.78 0.51
CA PHE A 55 12.10 -8.89 -0.62
C PHE A 55 12.43 -9.66 -1.89
N TYR A 56 11.39 -10.05 -2.61
CA TYR A 56 11.55 -10.77 -3.86
C TYR A 56 11.27 -9.85 -5.04
N VAL A 57 12.07 -9.96 -6.10
CA VAL A 57 11.82 -9.29 -7.37
C VAL A 57 11.65 -10.36 -8.45
N TYR A 58 10.50 -10.34 -9.12
CA TYR A 58 10.22 -11.14 -10.28
C TYR A 58 10.74 -10.44 -11.54
N PHE A 59 11.59 -11.14 -12.29
CA PHE A 59 12.12 -10.71 -13.57
C PHE A 59 11.47 -11.47 -14.72
N TYR A 60 11.11 -10.74 -15.77
CA TYR A 60 10.77 -11.28 -17.08
C TYR A 60 11.77 -10.78 -18.12
N ASN A 61 12.42 -11.70 -18.85
CA ASN A 61 13.47 -11.37 -19.82
C ASN A 61 14.55 -10.42 -19.25
N ASN A 62 15.01 -10.70 -18.02
CA ASN A 62 15.96 -9.86 -17.26
C ASN A 62 15.49 -8.44 -16.92
N ILE A 63 14.21 -8.13 -17.15
CA ILE A 63 13.60 -6.86 -16.76
C ILE A 63 12.83 -7.08 -15.45
N PRO A 64 13.07 -6.28 -14.41
CA PRO A 64 12.30 -6.40 -13.17
C PRO A 64 10.86 -5.95 -13.44
N THR A 65 9.88 -6.73 -12.95
CA THR A 65 8.47 -6.52 -13.26
C THR A 65 7.60 -6.33 -12.01
N VAL A 66 7.82 -7.15 -10.98
CA VAL A 66 7.08 -7.12 -9.71
C VAL A 66 8.04 -7.30 -8.55
N ILE A 67 7.96 -6.44 -7.55
CA ILE A 67 8.57 -6.58 -6.23
C ILE A 67 7.47 -7.03 -5.29
N MET A 68 7.73 -8.13 -4.58
CA MET A 68 6.91 -8.65 -3.50
C MET A 68 7.64 -8.38 -2.18
N PRO A 69 7.39 -7.22 -1.53
CA PRO A 69 7.90 -6.97 -0.20
C PRO A 69 6.99 -7.69 0.80
N LEU A 70 7.53 -8.74 1.42
CA LEU A 70 6.77 -9.67 2.24
C LEU A 70 7.34 -9.78 3.66
N THR A 71 6.47 -10.13 4.59
CA THR A 71 6.83 -10.59 5.93
C THR A 71 6.27 -11.99 6.11
N LEU A 72 7.13 -12.96 6.41
CA LEU A 72 6.77 -14.33 6.75
C LEU A 72 6.69 -14.50 8.26
N ARG A 73 5.54 -14.94 8.77
CA ARG A 73 5.33 -15.25 10.19
C ARG A 73 4.39 -16.45 10.32
N LYS A 74 4.82 -17.50 11.03
CA LYS A 74 4.03 -18.74 11.24
C LYS A 74 3.47 -19.32 9.93
N ASN A 75 4.31 -19.47 8.90
CA ASN A 75 3.94 -19.91 7.55
C ASN A 75 2.90 -19.04 6.82
N LYS A 76 2.67 -17.81 7.27
CA LYS A 76 1.82 -16.85 6.59
C LYS A 76 2.65 -15.68 6.09
N PHE A 77 2.51 -15.38 4.80
CA PHE A 77 3.01 -14.16 4.19
C PHE A 77 2.01 -13.03 4.37
N TYR A 78 2.54 -11.87 4.71
CA TYR A 78 1.84 -10.60 4.74
C TYR A 78 2.61 -9.61 3.88
N LEU A 79 1.95 -8.56 3.40
CA LEU A 79 2.66 -7.43 2.82
C LEU A 79 3.54 -6.77 3.90
N TYR A 80 4.77 -6.43 3.51
CA TYR A 80 5.71 -5.79 4.40
C TYR A 80 5.11 -4.49 4.95
N GLY A 81 5.25 -4.28 6.27
CA GLY A 81 4.67 -3.14 6.99
C GLY A 81 3.28 -3.37 7.57
N ASP A 82 2.53 -4.41 7.17
CA ASP A 82 1.15 -4.62 7.62
C ASP A 82 1.06 -4.96 9.12
N LEU A 83 1.95 -5.82 9.62
CA LEU A 83 1.99 -6.22 11.05
C LEU A 83 2.66 -5.19 11.97
N VAL A 84 3.10 -4.07 11.41
CA VAL A 84 4.03 -3.15 12.06
C VAL A 84 3.42 -1.77 12.17
N SER A 85 2.99 -1.25 11.04
CA SER A 85 2.50 0.10 10.88
C SER A 85 1.00 0.05 10.71
N GLY A 86 0.29 0.99 11.34
CA GLY A 86 -1.12 1.25 11.00
C GLY A 86 -1.28 1.85 9.61
N ALA A 87 -0.45 1.45 8.64
CA ALA A 87 -0.50 1.90 7.25
C ALA A 87 -1.88 1.66 6.68
N GLY A 88 -2.26 2.57 5.77
CA GLY A 88 -3.44 2.42 4.91
C GLY A 88 -3.16 1.42 3.81
N ALA A 89 -3.29 1.85 2.55
CA ALA A 89 -3.17 0.95 1.41
C ALA A 89 -1.76 0.37 1.23
N LEU A 90 -1.64 -0.96 1.27
CA LEU A 90 -0.40 -1.71 0.99
C LEU A 90 -0.57 -2.53 -0.29
N ASP A 91 0.52 -2.70 -1.04
CA ASP A 91 0.50 -3.42 -2.32
C ASP A 91 1.90 -3.97 -2.65
N PHE A 92 1.96 -4.86 -3.64
CA PHE A 92 3.19 -5.12 -4.39
C PHE A 92 3.63 -3.86 -5.14
N ILE A 93 4.91 -3.80 -5.48
CA ILE A 93 5.47 -2.71 -6.29
C ILE A 93 5.72 -3.28 -7.67
N TYR A 94 5.13 -2.69 -8.70
CA TYR A 94 5.18 -3.26 -10.04
C TYR A 94 5.28 -2.15 -11.07
N ARG A 95 5.68 -2.50 -12.30
CA ARG A 95 5.66 -1.53 -13.41
C ARG A 95 4.24 -1.07 -13.72
N PHE A 96 4.07 0.18 -14.13
CA PHE A 96 2.75 0.73 -14.47
C PHE A 96 2.05 -0.05 -15.59
N ASP A 97 2.82 -0.65 -16.50
CA ASP A 97 2.38 -1.44 -17.66
C ASP A 97 2.38 -2.95 -17.41
N VAL A 98 2.52 -3.39 -16.14
CA VAL A 98 2.51 -4.82 -15.81
C VAL A 98 1.23 -5.51 -16.31
N GLU A 99 1.42 -6.69 -16.90
CA GLU A 99 0.37 -7.61 -17.31
C GLU A 99 0.02 -8.59 -16.17
N ASN A 100 -1.25 -9.02 -16.15
CA ASN A 100 -1.77 -9.97 -15.15
C ASN A 100 -0.98 -11.28 -15.08
N ASN A 101 -0.44 -11.76 -16.21
CA ASN A 101 0.32 -13.01 -16.25
C ASN A 101 1.58 -12.97 -15.37
N TYR A 102 2.18 -11.80 -15.13
CA TYR A 102 3.41 -11.66 -14.35
C TYR A 102 3.12 -11.69 -12.85
N PHE A 103 1.95 -11.23 -12.42
CA PHE A 103 1.49 -11.47 -11.05
C PHE A 103 1.31 -12.97 -10.79
N ARG A 104 0.62 -13.68 -11.70
CA ARG A 104 0.44 -15.13 -11.58
C ARG A 104 1.77 -15.88 -11.53
N LYS A 105 2.69 -15.57 -12.45
CA LYS A 105 4.01 -16.23 -12.48
C LYS A 105 4.85 -15.91 -11.23
N ALA A 106 4.76 -14.69 -10.69
CA ALA A 106 5.42 -14.34 -9.45
C ALA A 106 4.86 -15.12 -8.25
N LEU A 107 3.54 -15.28 -8.17
CA LEU A 107 2.87 -16.11 -7.16
C LEU A 107 3.23 -17.59 -7.32
N ASP A 108 3.26 -18.12 -8.55
CA ASP A 108 3.68 -19.50 -8.84
C ASP A 108 5.08 -19.79 -8.30
N GLU A 109 6.05 -18.94 -8.61
CA GLU A 109 7.42 -19.11 -8.12
C GLU A 109 7.50 -18.94 -6.59
N LEU A 110 6.74 -18.00 -6.00
CA LEU A 110 6.69 -17.82 -4.55
C LEU A 110 6.16 -19.08 -3.84
N PHE A 111 5.01 -19.61 -4.27
CA PHE A 111 4.42 -20.80 -3.65
C PHE A 111 5.20 -22.08 -3.97
N SER A 112 5.92 -22.14 -5.09
CA SER A 112 6.87 -23.25 -5.33
C SER A 112 8.01 -23.27 -4.32
N LEU A 113 8.47 -22.10 -3.84
CA LEU A 113 9.49 -22.01 -2.79
C LEU A 113 8.90 -22.26 -1.38
N TYR A 114 7.60 -22.05 -1.21
CA TYR A 114 6.90 -22.13 0.08
C TYR A 114 5.54 -22.85 -0.04
N PRO A 115 5.52 -24.17 -0.34
CA PRO A 115 4.31 -24.90 -0.77
C PRO A 115 3.21 -25.01 0.28
N HIS A 116 3.54 -24.84 1.57
CA HIS A 116 2.57 -24.91 2.67
C HIS A 116 2.30 -23.55 3.32
N SER A 117 2.64 -22.47 2.63
CA SER A 117 2.42 -21.11 3.12
C SER A 117 1.09 -20.54 2.63
N LYS A 118 0.52 -19.60 3.40
CA LYS A 118 -0.64 -18.79 2.98
C LYS A 118 -0.20 -17.35 2.73
N LEU A 119 -0.74 -16.71 1.69
CA LEU A 119 -0.58 -15.26 1.49
C LEU A 119 -1.84 -14.54 1.98
N GLU A 120 -1.70 -13.73 3.02
CA GLU A 120 -2.77 -12.90 3.58
C GLU A 120 -2.50 -11.43 3.23
N ILE A 121 -3.36 -10.89 2.36
CA ILE A 121 -3.25 -9.51 1.88
C ILE A 121 -4.35 -8.70 2.52
N HIS A 122 -3.96 -7.69 3.31
CA HIS A 122 -4.88 -6.73 3.89
C HIS A 122 -4.71 -5.36 3.25
N LYS A 123 -5.77 -4.55 3.32
CA LYS A 123 -5.75 -3.13 2.94
C LYS A 123 -5.29 -2.91 1.49
N LEU A 124 -5.60 -3.84 0.60
CA LEU A 124 -5.32 -3.66 -0.81
C LEU A 124 -6.30 -2.63 -1.38
N ASN A 125 -5.80 -1.66 -2.15
CA ASN A 125 -6.64 -0.63 -2.72
C ASN A 125 -7.33 -1.13 -4.01
N GLU A 126 -8.62 -0.87 -4.18
CA GLU A 126 -9.40 -1.23 -5.39
C GLU A 126 -8.79 -0.73 -6.71
N ARG A 127 -8.05 0.39 -6.68
CA ARG A 127 -7.40 0.95 -7.87
C ARG A 127 -6.16 0.17 -8.29
N SER A 128 -5.58 -0.61 -7.38
CA SER A 128 -4.39 -1.45 -7.62
C SER A 128 -4.62 -2.37 -8.80
N LYS A 129 -3.60 -2.53 -9.65
CA LYS A 129 -3.61 -3.55 -10.70
C LYS A 129 -3.60 -4.95 -10.11
N PHE A 130 -2.91 -5.14 -8.99
CA PHE A 130 -2.89 -6.42 -8.30
C PHE A 130 -4.26 -6.75 -7.70
N CYS A 131 -4.97 -5.77 -7.13
CA CYS A 131 -6.36 -5.97 -6.68
C CYS A 131 -7.26 -6.41 -7.84
N LYS A 132 -7.22 -5.67 -8.95
CA LYS A 132 -7.98 -6.02 -10.16
C LYS A 132 -7.61 -7.39 -10.71
N PHE A 133 -6.33 -7.78 -10.65
CA PHE A 133 -5.89 -9.11 -11.01
C PHE A 133 -6.56 -10.18 -10.13
N LEU A 134 -6.56 -10.00 -8.80
CA LEU A 134 -7.19 -10.96 -7.88
C LEU A 134 -8.69 -11.09 -8.15
N LEU A 135 -9.40 -9.97 -8.25
CA LEU A 135 -10.85 -9.97 -8.46
C LEU A 135 -11.26 -10.51 -9.84
N ASN A 136 -10.50 -10.20 -10.90
CA ASN A 136 -10.87 -10.61 -12.25
C ASN A 136 -10.43 -12.05 -12.60
N ASN A 137 -9.69 -12.74 -11.73
CA ASN A 137 -9.16 -14.09 -11.99
C ASN A 137 -9.55 -15.09 -10.88
N GLU A 138 -10.61 -14.81 -10.13
CA GLU A 138 -11.04 -15.59 -8.96
C GLU A 138 -11.10 -17.10 -9.22
N ALA A 139 -11.80 -17.55 -10.27
CA ALA A 139 -11.94 -18.98 -10.56
C ALA A 139 -10.58 -19.69 -10.78
N VAL A 140 -9.64 -19.04 -11.48
CA VAL A 140 -8.30 -19.59 -11.75
C VAL A 140 -7.45 -19.58 -10.48
N LEU A 141 -7.62 -18.55 -9.65
CA LEU A 141 -6.89 -18.44 -8.39
C LEU A 141 -7.42 -19.40 -7.33
N ASP A 142 -8.72 -19.67 -7.32
CA ASP A 142 -9.36 -20.62 -6.41
C ASP A 142 -8.87 -22.05 -6.70
N GLU A 143 -8.95 -22.47 -7.96
CA GLU A 143 -8.47 -23.80 -8.38
C GLU A 143 -6.99 -24.03 -7.99
N LYS A 144 -6.16 -22.99 -8.10
CA LYS A 144 -4.71 -23.12 -7.91
C LYS A 144 -4.22 -22.85 -6.49
N TYR A 145 -4.89 -21.96 -5.76
CA TYR A 145 -4.38 -21.40 -4.50
C TYR A 145 -5.39 -21.41 -3.35
N GLN A 146 -6.60 -21.95 -3.54
CA GLN A 146 -7.68 -21.87 -2.55
C GLN A 146 -7.95 -20.41 -2.15
N TYR A 147 -8.18 -19.58 -3.16
CA TYR A 147 -8.40 -18.16 -3.03
C TYR A 147 -9.69 -17.86 -2.26
N GLU A 148 -9.61 -16.93 -1.31
CA GLU A 148 -10.75 -16.50 -0.50
C GLU A 148 -10.73 -14.98 -0.40
N PHE A 149 -11.83 -14.33 -0.76
CA PHE A 149 -12.06 -12.91 -0.53
C PHE A 149 -12.92 -12.71 0.72
N SER A 150 -12.33 -12.20 1.80
CA SER A 150 -12.97 -12.21 3.12
C SER A 150 -13.66 -10.91 3.52
N MET A 151 -13.23 -9.73 3.02
CA MET A 151 -13.76 -8.45 3.50
C MET A 151 -13.54 -7.30 2.53
N GLU A 152 -14.62 -6.58 2.23
CA GLU A 152 -14.59 -5.26 1.61
C GLU A 152 -14.70 -4.17 2.69
N ARG A 153 -13.89 -3.11 2.59
CA ARG A 153 -13.98 -1.93 3.45
C ARG A 153 -14.25 -0.70 2.61
N GLU A 154 -15.37 -0.03 2.88
CA GLU A 154 -15.68 1.23 2.23
C GLU A 154 -14.74 2.35 2.71
N CYS A 155 -14.07 3.01 1.77
CA CYS A 155 -13.27 4.20 2.02
C CYS A 155 -13.96 5.43 1.44
N VAL A 156 -14.19 6.47 2.25
CA VAL A 156 -14.81 7.71 1.79
C VAL A 156 -13.74 8.69 1.30
N LYS A 157 -13.76 9.00 0.01
CA LYS A 157 -12.94 10.08 -0.56
C LYS A 157 -13.69 11.41 -0.45
N VAL A 158 -13.18 12.33 0.36
CA VAL A 158 -13.65 13.72 0.37
C VAL A 158 -12.94 14.47 -0.75
N ILE A 159 -13.69 14.87 -1.78
CA ILE A 159 -13.18 15.74 -2.84
C ILE A 159 -13.17 17.16 -2.30
N ILE A 160 -11.98 17.77 -2.23
CA ILE A 160 -11.84 19.20 -1.95
C ILE A 160 -11.78 19.91 -3.32
N PRO A 161 -12.85 20.59 -3.75
CA PRO A 161 -12.88 21.26 -5.05
C PRO A 161 -11.94 22.46 -5.04
N SER A 162 -10.90 22.38 -5.88
CA SER A 162 -9.87 23.40 -6.15
C SER A 162 -9.26 24.09 -4.90
N ASN A 163 -8.33 25.02 -5.06
CA ASN A 163 -7.79 25.81 -3.94
C ASN A 163 -8.82 26.84 -3.40
N ASN A 164 -10.11 26.63 -3.63
CA ASN A 164 -11.18 27.55 -3.29
C ASN A 164 -11.96 27.04 -2.08
N TYR A 165 -11.69 27.66 -0.93
CA TYR A 165 -12.40 27.35 0.31
C TYR A 165 -13.93 27.54 0.20
N ASP A 166 -14.41 28.49 -0.60
CA ASP A 166 -15.84 28.75 -0.72
C ASP A 166 -16.56 27.64 -1.48
N GLU A 167 -15.91 27.04 -2.48
CA GLU A 167 -16.43 25.86 -3.18
C GLU A 167 -16.50 24.66 -2.25
N TYR A 168 -15.44 24.42 -1.47
CA TYR A 168 -15.45 23.40 -0.42
C TYR A 168 -16.54 23.67 0.61
N PHE A 169 -16.71 24.92 1.05
CA PHE A 169 -17.72 25.26 2.04
C PHE A 169 -19.13 25.03 1.50
N LYS A 170 -19.38 25.28 0.21
CA LYS A 170 -20.70 25.06 -0.42
C LYS A 170 -21.13 23.59 -0.39
N ILE A 171 -20.23 22.64 -0.58
CA ILE A 171 -20.54 21.20 -0.58
C ILE A 171 -20.84 20.62 0.81
N LEU A 172 -20.54 21.35 1.89
CA LEU A 172 -20.80 20.90 3.25
C LEU A 172 -22.30 20.92 3.60
N THR A 173 -22.71 19.98 4.46
CA THR A 173 -24.07 19.95 5.02
C THR A 173 -24.35 21.19 5.87
N LYS A 174 -25.63 21.55 6.06
CA LYS A 174 -26.05 22.67 6.92
C LYS A 174 -25.47 22.54 8.34
N ASN A 175 -25.44 21.32 8.89
CA ASN A 175 -24.89 21.04 10.21
C ASN A 175 -23.37 21.25 10.24
N SER A 176 -22.63 20.71 9.26
CA SER A 176 -21.18 20.92 9.16
C SER A 176 -20.82 22.40 9.03
N LYS A 177 -21.57 23.17 8.21
CA LYS A 177 -21.42 24.63 8.06
C LYS A 177 -21.64 25.37 9.38
N SER A 178 -22.69 25.03 10.12
CA SER A 178 -23.01 25.62 11.42
C SER A 178 -21.91 25.35 12.45
N ASN A 179 -21.43 24.10 12.52
CA ASN A 179 -20.36 23.71 13.43
C ASN A 179 -19.05 24.44 13.12
N LEU A 180 -18.66 24.54 11.85
CA LEU A 180 -17.49 25.33 11.45
C LEU A 180 -17.64 26.78 11.87
N LYS A 181 -18.77 27.44 11.55
CA LYS A 181 -19.01 28.84 11.95
C LYS A 181 -18.91 29.05 13.47
N LYS A 182 -19.49 28.14 14.27
CA LYS A 182 -19.40 28.18 15.74
C LYS A 182 -17.97 28.04 16.23
N LEU A 183 -17.18 27.13 15.63
CA LEU A 183 -15.77 26.96 15.95
C LEU A 183 -14.97 28.23 15.64
N TYR A 184 -15.09 28.77 14.43
CA TYR A 184 -14.41 30.02 14.03
C TYR A 184 -14.79 31.21 14.92
N ASN A 185 -16.07 31.33 15.31
CA ASN A 185 -16.51 32.38 16.21
C ASN A 185 -15.93 32.21 17.63
N ARG A 186 -15.82 30.98 18.11
CA ARG A 186 -15.20 30.68 19.41
C ARG A 186 -13.71 31.02 19.41
N LEU A 187 -12.99 30.64 18.35
CA LEU A 187 -11.56 30.96 18.21
C LEU A 187 -11.33 32.46 18.19
N ARG A 188 -12.13 33.22 17.42
CA ARG A 188 -12.08 34.69 17.40
C ARG A 188 -12.39 35.33 18.75
N LYS A 189 -13.45 34.87 19.44
CA LYS A 189 -13.82 35.38 20.76
C LYS A 189 -12.72 35.16 21.80
N ASN A 190 -11.97 34.08 21.67
CA ASN A 190 -10.90 33.73 22.61
C ASN A 190 -9.52 34.25 22.16
N HIS A 191 -9.44 35.07 21.11
CA HIS A 191 -8.18 35.57 20.53
C HIS A 191 -7.16 34.47 20.21
N ILE A 192 -7.65 33.31 19.76
CA ILE A 192 -6.80 32.18 19.36
C ILE A 192 -6.55 32.28 17.86
N ASP A 193 -5.33 32.67 17.50
CA ASP A 193 -4.86 32.59 16.12
C ASP A 193 -4.59 31.14 15.73
N PHE A 194 -5.01 30.76 14.52
CA PHE A 194 -4.68 29.46 13.97
C PHE A 194 -4.38 29.56 12.49
N SER A 195 -3.45 28.72 12.03
CA SER A 195 -3.16 28.55 10.61
C SER A 195 -3.12 27.06 10.28
N LEU A 196 -3.83 26.67 9.22
CA LEU A 196 -3.75 25.32 8.67
C LEU A 196 -3.03 25.38 7.33
N LYS A 197 -1.81 24.86 7.27
CA LYS A 197 -1.07 24.68 6.03
C LYS A 197 -1.23 23.24 5.56
N VAL A 198 -1.96 23.06 4.46
CA VAL A 198 -2.12 21.74 3.84
C VAL A 198 -1.04 21.58 2.79
N TRP A 199 -0.19 20.59 2.95
CA TRP A 199 0.80 20.22 1.95
C TRP A 199 0.17 19.18 1.02
N LYS A 200 0.10 19.49 -0.27
CA LYS A 200 -0.32 18.52 -1.27
C LYS A 200 0.77 17.45 -1.38
N GLY A 201 0.43 16.21 -1.01
CA GLY A 201 1.29 15.06 -1.28
C GLY A 201 1.45 14.81 -2.79
N PRO A 202 2.51 14.09 -3.20
CA PRO A 202 2.69 13.69 -4.60
C PRO A 202 1.49 12.93 -5.17
#